data_AF-A0A962BIL5-F1
#
_entry.id   AF-A0A962BIL5-F1
#
_cell.length_a   1.000
_cell.length_b   1.000
_cell.length_c   1.000
_cell.angle_alpha   90.00
_cell.angle_beta   90.00
_cell.angle_gamma   90.00
#
_symmetry.space_group_name_H-M   'P 1'
#
loop_
_entity.id
_entity.type
_entity.pdbx_description
1 polymer ?
#
loop_
_entity_poly.entity_id
_entity_poly.type
_entity_poly.pdbx_seq_one_letter_code
_entity_poly.pdbx_strand_id
1 'polypeptide(L)'
;MLRTKEIMKPYRERIDALDDKIVDLMIERLGVIREVAQFKLKNKIPAVLEDRIAEVIDRAGDRVEASIPGEVGEDDADRIREIYALMVVICCDLEEELMEQ
;
A
#
# COMPACT_ATOMS: atom_id res chain seq x y z
N MET A 1 5.68 -22.20 27.35
CA MET A 1 5.87 -20.94 26.59
C MET A 1 7.15 -20.91 25.75
N LEU A 2 8.31 -21.39 26.25
CA LEU A 2 9.57 -21.43 25.47
C LEU A 2 9.44 -22.21 24.14
N ARG A 3 8.84 -23.40 24.18
CA ARG A 3 8.67 -24.30 23.02
C ARG A 3 7.87 -23.68 21.87
N THR A 4 6.82 -22.90 22.16
CA THR A 4 6.04 -22.20 21.13
C THR A 4 6.85 -21.10 20.46
N LYS A 5 7.65 -20.35 21.25
CA LYS A 5 8.54 -19.30 20.72
C LYS A 5 9.58 -19.90 19.77
N GLU A 6 10.14 -21.05 20.11
CA GLU A 6 11.13 -21.77 19.28
C GLU A 6 10.51 -22.30 17.99
N ILE A 7 9.33 -22.92 18.04
CA ILE A 7 8.63 -23.45 16.85
C ILE A 7 8.22 -22.31 15.89
N MET A 8 7.80 -21.17 16.43
CA MET A 8 7.35 -20.02 15.62
C MET A 8 8.51 -19.18 15.07
N LYS A 9 9.72 -19.32 15.63
CA LYS A 9 10.86 -18.47 15.28
C LYS A 9 11.14 -18.41 13.77
N PRO A 10 11.21 -19.53 13.02
CA PRO A 10 11.50 -19.48 11.59
C PRO A 10 10.41 -18.78 10.76
N TYR A 11 9.15 -18.85 11.19
CA TYR A 11 8.05 -18.15 10.51
C TYR A 11 8.13 -16.64 10.74
N ARG A 12 8.47 -16.22 11.96
CA ARG A 12 8.64 -14.81 12.30
C ARG A 12 9.80 -14.19 11.53
N GLU A 13 10.96 -14.85 11.48
CA GLU A 13 12.10 -14.37 10.70
C GLU A 13 11.77 -14.21 9.21
N ARG A 14 10.91 -15.08 8.66
CA ARG A 14 10.44 -14.94 7.27
C ARG A 14 9.47 -13.78 7.09
N ILE A 15 8.60 -13.52 8.06
CA ILE A 15 7.68 -12.37 8.05
C ILE A 15 8.48 -11.08 8.20
N ASP A 16 9.38 -11.00 9.17
CA ASP A 16 10.24 -9.82 9.40
C ASP A 16 11.02 -9.47 8.12
N ALA A 17 11.60 -10.45 7.43
CA ALA A 17 12.32 -10.23 6.18
C ALA A 17 11.42 -9.83 4.99
N LEU A 18 10.11 -10.11 5.04
CA LEU A 18 9.13 -9.59 4.08
C LEU A 18 8.71 -8.17 4.44
N ASP A 19 8.50 -7.91 5.72
CA ASP A 19 8.11 -6.59 6.24
C ASP A 19 9.21 -5.56 5.95
N ASP A 20 10.48 -5.91 6.10
CA ASP A 20 11.61 -5.04 5.70
C ASP A 20 11.48 -4.61 4.24
N LYS A 21 11.14 -5.53 3.33
CA LYS A 21 10.96 -5.22 1.90
C LYS A 21 9.71 -4.38 1.64
N ILE A 22 8.64 -4.62 2.40
CA ILE A 22 7.41 -3.82 2.30
C ILE A 22 7.74 -2.38 2.74
N VAL A 23 8.47 -2.19 3.84
CA VAL A 23 8.89 -0.88 4.32
C VAL A 23 9.77 -0.17 3.31
N ASP A 24 10.76 -0.85 2.72
CA ASP A 24 11.62 -0.27 1.69
C ASP A 24 10.79 0.22 0.48
N LEU A 25 9.86 -0.60 -0.02
CA LEU A 25 8.96 -0.22 -1.11
C LEU A 25 8.03 0.93 -0.73
N MET A 26 7.59 1.00 0.52
CA MET A 26 6.76 2.10 1.01
C MET A 26 7.54 3.41 1.10
N ILE A 27 8.81 3.36 1.52
CA ILE A 27 9.72 4.52 1.49
C ILE A 27 9.86 5.04 0.05
N GLU A 28 10.12 4.15 -0.91
CA GLU A 28 10.18 4.50 -2.33
C GLU A 28 8.86 5.12 -2.81
N ARG A 29 7.72 4.50 -2.49
CA ARG A 29 6.39 4.99 -2.88
C ARG A 29 6.13 6.39 -2.32
N LEU A 30 6.45 6.66 -1.05
CA LEU A 30 6.29 7.98 -0.45
C LEU A 30 7.22 9.02 -1.09
N GLY A 31 8.42 8.63 -1.54
CA GLY A 31 9.28 9.49 -2.35
C GLY A 31 8.59 9.96 -3.62
N VAL A 32 7.98 9.04 -4.36
CA VAL A 32 7.20 9.37 -5.58
C VAL A 32 6.01 10.27 -5.25
N ILE A 33 5.28 10.01 -4.16
CA ILE A 33 4.16 10.86 -3.73
C ILE A 33 4.61 12.31 -3.49
N ARG A 34 5.79 12.53 -2.89
CA ARG A 34 6.35 13.87 -2.70
C ARG A 34 6.63 14.57 -4.04
N GLU A 35 7.16 13.85 -5.03
CA GLU A 35 7.37 14.38 -6.38
C GLU A 35 6.03 14.74 -7.05
N VAL A 36 5.02 13.88 -6.90
CA VAL A 36 3.67 14.12 -7.45
C VAL A 36 3.02 15.34 -6.79
N ALA A 37 3.13 15.52 -5.48
CA ALA A 37 2.61 16.69 -4.77
C ALA A 37 3.19 18.00 -5.34
N GLN A 38 4.50 18.06 -5.54
CA GLN A 38 5.17 19.23 -6.15
C GLN A 38 4.70 19.45 -7.60
N PHE A 39 4.54 18.38 -8.37
CA PHE A 39 4.00 18.46 -9.72
C PHE A 39 2.55 18.97 -9.74
N LYS A 40 1.68 18.44 -8.87
CA LYS A 40 0.27 18.83 -8.77
C LYS A 40 0.14 20.28 -8.34
N LEU A 41 0.91 20.73 -7.34
CA LEU A 41 0.95 22.13 -6.89
C LEU A 41 1.28 23.08 -8.04
N LYS A 42 2.37 22.80 -8.77
CA LYS A 42 2.81 23.61 -9.90
C LYS A 42 1.77 23.70 -11.02
N ASN A 43 1.02 22.62 -11.24
CA ASN A 43 0.03 22.51 -12.31
C ASN A 43 -1.41 22.80 -11.86
N LYS A 44 -1.62 23.20 -10.59
CA LYS A 44 -2.95 23.45 -10.00
C LYS A 44 -3.89 22.25 -10.12
N ILE A 45 -3.35 21.04 -9.99
CA ILE A 45 -4.12 19.79 -9.98
C ILE A 45 -4.49 19.51 -8.51
N PRO A 46 -5.76 19.13 -8.20
CA PRO A 46 -6.15 18.74 -6.85
C PRO A 46 -5.33 17.56 -6.32
N ALA A 47 -5.09 17.54 -5.01
CA ALA A 47 -4.43 16.42 -4.33
C ALA A 47 -5.26 15.12 -4.48
N VAL A 48 -6.55 15.20 -4.18
CA VAL A 48 -7.50 14.09 -4.30
C VAL A 48 -8.10 14.02 -5.70
N LEU A 49 -8.02 12.85 -6.32
CA LEU A 49 -8.66 12.51 -7.59
C LEU A 49 -9.41 11.19 -7.41
N GLU A 50 -10.73 11.25 -7.21
CA GLU A 50 -11.56 10.08 -6.82
C GLU A 50 -11.42 8.89 -7.79
N ASP A 51 -11.49 9.14 -9.10
CA ASP A 51 -11.34 8.09 -10.12
C ASP A 51 -9.99 7.37 -10.01
N ARG A 52 -8.93 8.12 -9.68
CA ARG A 52 -7.58 7.55 -9.55
C ARG A 52 -7.45 6.70 -8.29
N ILE A 53 -8.14 7.08 -7.21
CA ILE A 53 -8.17 6.31 -5.96
C ILE A 53 -8.81 4.94 -6.21
N ALA A 54 -9.99 4.93 -6.84
CA ALA A 54 -10.68 3.70 -7.18
C ALA A 54 -9.81 2.79 -8.07
N GLU A 55 -9.21 3.35 -9.12
CA GLU A 55 -8.34 2.59 -10.04
C GLU A 55 -7.13 1.97 -9.34
N VAL A 56 -6.53 2.66 -8.35
CA VAL A 56 -5.38 2.12 -7.59
C VAL A 56 -5.79 0.93 -6.73
N ILE A 57 -6.95 1.02 -6.06
CA ILE A 57 -7.47 -0.03 -5.18
C ILE A 57 -7.88 -1.25 -6.02
N ASP A 58 -8.65 -1.04 -7.08
CA ASP A 58 -9.13 -2.12 -7.95
C ASP A 58 -7.96 -2.87 -8.59
N ARG A 59 -6.99 -2.13 -9.16
CA ARG A 59 -5.80 -2.74 -9.76
C ARG A 59 -5.01 -3.60 -8.77
N ALA A 60 -4.99 -3.25 -7.49
CA ALA A 60 -4.30 -4.02 -6.47
C ALA A 60 -5.02 -5.35 -6.20
N GLY A 61 -6.35 -5.31 -6.04
CA GLY A 61 -7.18 -6.51 -5.88
C GLY A 61 -7.13 -7.42 -7.10
N ASP A 62 -7.31 -6.85 -8.30
CA ASP A 62 -7.29 -7.61 -9.57
C ASP A 62 -5.95 -8.35 -9.77
N ARG A 63 -4.85 -7.73 -9.33
CA ARG A 63 -3.53 -8.38 -9.37
C ARG A 63 -3.48 -9.62 -8.46
N VAL A 64 -4.13 -9.58 -7.31
CA VAL A 64 -4.20 -10.73 -6.39
C VAL A 64 -5.01 -11.84 -7.02
N GLU A 65 -6.22 -11.55 -7.50
CA GLU A 65 -7.09 -12.56 -8.14
C GLU A 65 -6.43 -13.19 -9.37
N ALA A 66 -5.68 -12.40 -10.15
CA ALA A 66 -4.92 -12.92 -11.28
C ALA A 66 -3.74 -13.82 -10.87
N SER A 67 -3.19 -13.62 -9.66
CA SER A 67 -2.03 -14.37 -9.16
C SER A 67 -2.43 -15.60 -8.34
N ILE A 68 -3.58 -15.55 -7.69
CA ILE A 68 -4.12 -16.57 -6.79
C ILE A 68 -5.57 -16.83 -7.25
N PRO A 69 -5.83 -17.86 -8.06
CA PRO A 69 -7.19 -18.12 -8.53
C PRO A 69 -8.09 -18.76 -7.46
N GLY A 70 -9.39 -18.44 -7.52
CA GLY A 70 -10.43 -19.03 -6.66
C GLY A 70 -10.63 -18.31 -5.34
N GLU A 71 -11.46 -18.90 -4.48
CA GLU A 71 -11.97 -18.29 -3.24
C GLU A 71 -10.87 -17.71 -2.33
N VAL A 72 -9.70 -18.37 -2.25
CA VAL A 72 -8.56 -17.85 -1.46
C VAL A 72 -8.04 -16.53 -2.00
N GLY A 73 -7.95 -16.40 -3.32
CA GLY A 73 -7.49 -15.16 -3.95
C GLY A 73 -8.53 -14.07 -3.93
N GLU A 74 -9.82 -14.40 -4.01
CA GLU A 74 -10.92 -13.45 -3.82
C GLU A 74 -10.86 -12.86 -2.40
N ASP A 75 -10.75 -13.72 -1.38
CA ASP A 75 -10.58 -13.31 0.01
C ASP A 75 -9.33 -12.45 0.24
N ASP A 76 -8.19 -12.82 -0.36
CA ASP A 76 -6.94 -12.07 -0.23
C ASP A 76 -6.98 -10.75 -1.03
N ALA A 77 -7.70 -10.70 -2.14
CA ALA A 77 -7.90 -9.48 -2.92
C ALA A 77 -8.68 -8.45 -2.11
N ASP A 78 -9.73 -8.86 -1.40
CA ASP A 78 -10.48 -7.96 -0.52
C ASP A 78 -9.61 -7.40 0.60
N ARG A 79 -8.79 -8.24 1.25
CA ARG A 79 -7.81 -7.78 2.25
C ARG A 79 -6.81 -6.79 1.68
N ILE A 80 -6.34 -7.02 0.45
CA ILE A 80 -5.40 -6.12 -0.22
C ILE A 80 -6.07 -4.80 -0.61
N ARG A 81 -7.34 -4.82 -1.06
CA ARG A 81 -8.13 -3.61 -1.32
C ARG A 81 -8.27 -2.76 -0.07
N GLU A 82 -8.52 -3.36 1.10
CA GLU A 82 -8.57 -2.65 2.38
C GLU A 82 -7.24 -1.98 2.76
N ILE A 83 -6.12 -2.70 2.61
CA ILE A 83 -4.78 -2.15 2.85
C ILE A 83 -4.50 -0.98 1.89
N TYR A 84 -4.84 -1.13 0.62
CA TYR A 84 -4.66 -0.08 -0.38
C TYR A 84 -5.54 1.13 -0.13
N ALA A 85 -6.79 0.94 0.33
CA ALA A 85 -7.67 2.04 0.70
C ALA A 85 -7.04 2.90 1.81
N LEU A 86 -6.53 2.28 2.88
CA LEU A 86 -5.85 2.99 3.95
C LEU A 86 -4.56 3.67 3.45
N MET A 87 -3.74 2.95 2.68
CA MET A 87 -2.50 3.48 2.13
C MET A 87 -2.74 4.71 1.23
N VAL A 88 -3.79 4.68 0.40
CA VAL A 88 -4.12 5.79 -0.50
C VAL A 88 -4.58 7.01 0.29
N VAL A 89 -5.42 6.85 1.32
CA VAL A 89 -5.82 7.94 2.23
C VAL A 89 -4.59 8.61 2.83
N ILE A 90 -3.68 7.84 3.44
CA ILE A 90 -2.43 8.37 4.02
C ILE A 90 -1.62 9.18 3.00
N CYS A 91 -1.62 8.75 1.74
CA CYS A 91 -0.88 9.43 0.69
C CYS A 91 -1.57 10.70 0.20
N CYS A 92 -2.90 10.70 0.10
CA CYS A 92 -3.65 11.91 -0.20
C CYS A 92 -3.45 12.96 0.89
N ASP A 93 -3.53 12.57 2.16
CA ASP A 93 -3.27 13.48 3.31
C ASP A 93 -1.86 14.07 3.22
N LEU A 94 -0.85 13.25 2.93
CA LEU A 94 0.52 13.72 2.72
C LEU A 94 0.64 14.69 1.54
N GLU A 95 -0.06 14.44 0.42
CA GLU A 95 -0.07 15.36 -0.72
C GLU A 95 -0.67 16.71 -0.34
N GLU A 96 -1.80 16.71 0.39
CA GLU A 96 -2.44 17.93 0.88
C GLU A 96 -1.51 18.74 1.79
N GLU A 97 -0.91 18.09 2.80
CA GLU A 97 0.05 18.72 3.72
C GLU A 97 1.24 19.37 3.00
N LEU A 98 1.71 18.77 1.90
CA LEU A 98 2.84 19.27 1.11
C LEU A 98 2.43 20.38 0.13
N MET A 99 1.17 20.38 -0.32
CA MET A 99 0.64 21.39 -1.24
C MET A 99 0.18 22.66 -0.53
N GLU A 100 -0.05 22.60 0.79
CA GLU A 100 -0.41 23.74 1.64
C GLU A 100 0.81 24.54 2.18
N GLN A 101 2.04 24.05 1.98
CA GLN A 101 3.29 24.72 2.36
C GLN A 101 3.78 25.71 1.30
#